data_AF-A0A0M3IFM3-F1
#
_entry.id   AF-A0A0M3IFM3-F1
#
_cell.length_a   1.000
_cell.length_b   1.000
_cell.length_c   1.000
_cell.angle_alpha   90.00
_cell.angle_beta   90.00
_cell.angle_gamma   90.00
#
_symmetry.space_group_name_H-M   'P 1'
#
loop_
_entity.id
_entity.type
_entity.pdbx_description
1 polymer ?
#
loop_
_entity_poly.entity_id
_entity_poly.type
_entity_poly.pdbx_seq_one_letter_code
_entity_poly.pdbx_strand_id
1 'polypeptide(L)'
;VPVPSVNTYCAPKTNSSLQVIAKRVLKIAWSAGIEGLRARELCGDLIVSGHTISLFNAVFAFKQYAPRKLNLLAHLYTFASVIAVVCILLARKHYTIDVLFGYLVSSRTFWTYHSLQNSYHNDDMEKNALSQSCWSWIVPYFEKDAPPPHLFLNRLAWPSSCPQRIRRRWA
;
A
#
# COMPACT_ATOMS: atom_id res chain seq x y z
N VAL A 1 5.81 26.76 1.00
CA VAL A 1 6.14 25.72 2.02
C VAL A 1 4.88 25.56 2.88
N PRO A 2 4.43 24.33 3.21
CA PRO A 2 3.24 24.14 4.04
C PRO A 2 3.47 24.83 5.38
N VAL A 3 2.52 25.66 5.78
CA VAL A 3 2.56 26.38 7.05
C VAL A 3 1.99 25.42 8.10
N PRO A 4 2.79 24.94 9.06
CA PRO A 4 2.26 24.09 10.13
C PRO A 4 1.14 24.81 10.87
N SER A 5 0.09 24.07 11.21
CA SER A 5 -0.97 24.58 12.07
C SER A 5 -0.35 25.12 13.36
N VAL A 6 -0.68 26.37 13.71
CA VAL A 6 -0.23 27.07 14.93
C VAL A 6 -0.50 26.27 16.22
N ASN A 7 -1.44 25.33 16.18
CA ASN A 7 -1.84 24.50 17.31
C ASN A 7 -1.04 23.18 17.41
N THR A 8 -0.06 22.94 16.54
CA THR A 8 0.74 21.70 16.56
C THR A 8 2.06 21.95 17.27
N TYR A 9 2.30 21.23 18.37
CA TYR A 9 3.59 21.25 19.05
C TYR A 9 4.71 20.81 18.09
N CYS A 10 5.82 21.51 18.21
CA CYS A 10 6.88 21.56 17.24
C CYS A 10 8.20 21.71 18.00
N ALA A 11 9.13 20.77 17.85
CA ALA A 11 10.42 20.88 18.53
C ALA A 11 11.21 22.07 17.94
N PRO A 12 11.97 22.81 18.78
CA PRO A 12 12.77 23.93 18.31
C PRO A 12 13.83 23.47 17.31
N LYS A 13 14.21 24.37 16.40
CA LYS A 13 15.25 24.11 15.40
C LYS A 13 16.59 23.85 16.12
N THR A 14 17.10 22.64 15.98
CA THR A 14 18.41 22.22 16.50
C THR A 14 19.45 22.14 15.38
N ASN A 15 20.75 22.14 15.76
CA ASN A 15 21.86 21.98 14.81
C ASN A 15 21.67 20.72 13.94
N SER A 16 21.94 20.87 12.65
CA SER A 16 21.78 19.83 11.61
C SER A 16 22.90 18.79 11.64
N SER A 17 23.24 18.27 12.82
CA SER A 17 24.17 17.14 12.94
C SER A 17 23.50 15.87 12.45
N LEU A 18 24.23 15.08 11.66
CA LEU A 18 23.80 13.79 11.12
C LEU A 18 23.24 12.86 12.19
N GLN A 19 23.81 12.88 13.40
CA GLN A 19 23.33 12.06 14.52
C GLN A 19 21.93 12.45 15.00
N VAL A 20 21.62 13.75 14.99
CA VAL A 20 20.29 14.25 15.40
C VAL A 20 19.24 13.89 14.35
N ILE A 21 19.60 13.99 13.06
CA ILE A 21 18.74 13.59 11.94
C ILE A 21 18.46 12.09 12.02
N ALA A 22 19.50 11.26 12.17
CA ALA A 22 19.35 9.81 12.24
C ALA A 22 18.47 9.35 13.42
N LYS A 23 18.65 9.93 14.62
CA LYS A 23 17.81 9.64 15.79
C LYS A 23 16.34 9.99 15.54
N ARG A 24 16.06 11.13 14.89
CA ARG A 24 14.69 11.53 14.53
C ARG A 24 14.07 10.59 13.50
N VAL A 25 14.82 10.21 12.47
CA VAL A 25 14.36 9.22 11.47
C VAL A 25 14.03 7.89 12.14
N LEU A 26 14.90 7.39 13.00
CA LEU A 26 14.68 6.12 13.71
C LEU A 26 13.45 6.18 14.64
N LYS A 27 13.26 7.28 15.35
CA LYS A 27 12.09 7.49 16.23
C LYS A 27 10.77 7.52 15.45
N ILE A 28 10.77 8.13 14.25
CA ILE A 28 9.61 8.09 13.35
C ILE A 28 9.40 6.68 12.78
N ALA A 29 10.46 6.00 12.36
CA ALA A 29 10.38 4.64 11.84
C ALA A 29 9.79 3.67 12.89
N TRP A 30 10.20 3.79 14.15
CA TRP A 30 9.68 2.98 15.27
C TRP A 30 8.19 3.18 15.52
N SER A 31 7.64 4.37 15.21
CA SER A 31 6.20 4.61 15.34
C SER A 31 5.35 3.89 14.27
N ALA A 32 5.98 3.26 13.26
CA ALA A 32 5.33 2.50 12.19
C ALA A 32 4.17 3.24 11.49
N GLY A 33 4.17 4.57 11.52
CA GLY A 33 3.09 5.40 10.96
C GLY A 33 1.86 5.58 11.84
N ILE A 34 1.86 5.09 13.09
CA ILE A 34 0.76 5.30 14.04
C ILE A 34 0.84 6.72 14.60
N GLU A 35 -0.16 7.55 14.27
CA GLU A 35 -0.17 8.97 14.61
C GLU A 35 -0.09 9.23 16.13
N GLY A 36 -0.67 8.35 16.96
CA GLY A 36 -0.65 8.47 18.41
C GLY A 36 0.69 8.13 19.07
N LEU A 37 1.52 7.27 18.45
CA LEU A 37 2.85 6.89 18.96
C LEU A 37 3.97 7.79 18.42
N ARG A 38 3.66 8.64 17.44
CA ARG A 38 4.63 9.53 16.81
C ARG A 38 4.88 10.76 17.69
N ALA A 39 6.11 10.90 18.19
CA ALA A 39 6.54 12.15 18.81
C ALA A 39 6.48 13.28 17.77
N ARG A 40 5.65 14.30 18.01
CA ARG A 40 5.46 15.47 17.13
C ARG A 40 6.65 16.43 17.23
N GLU A 41 7.83 15.97 16.80
CA GLU A 41 9.05 16.77 16.82
C GLU A 41 9.35 17.44 15.47
N LEU A 42 8.61 17.12 14.41
CA LEU A 42 8.78 17.72 13.08
C LEU A 42 7.61 18.63 12.76
N CYS A 43 7.93 19.85 12.33
CA CYS A 43 6.99 20.91 11.95
C CYS A 43 6.54 20.89 10.48
N GLY A 44 6.88 19.83 9.76
CA GLY A 44 6.47 19.64 8.38
C GLY A 44 5.34 18.64 8.28
N ASP A 45 4.42 18.89 7.34
CA ASP A 45 3.48 17.86 6.90
C ASP A 45 4.24 16.76 6.16
N LEU A 46 3.80 15.52 6.37
CA LEU A 46 4.39 14.36 5.69
C LEU A 46 3.89 14.36 4.23
N ILE A 47 4.83 14.44 3.28
CA ILE A 47 4.54 14.46 1.83
C ILE A 47 3.82 13.18 1.36
N VAL A 48 3.93 12.09 2.13
CA VAL A 48 3.35 10.79 1.76
C VAL A 48 2.30 10.39 2.78
N SER A 49 1.04 10.28 2.34
CA SER A 49 -0.05 9.80 3.21
C SER A 49 -0.08 8.28 3.24
N GLY A 50 0.22 7.68 4.40
CA GLY A 50 0.10 6.23 4.59
C GLY A 50 -1.33 5.73 4.32
N HIS A 51 -2.34 6.52 4.67
CA HIS A 51 -3.75 6.21 4.42
C HIS A 51 -4.05 6.03 2.93
N THR A 52 -3.51 6.89 2.06
CA THR A 52 -3.74 6.78 0.61
C THR A 52 -3.05 5.54 0.04
N ILE A 53 -1.82 5.26 0.46
CA ILE A 53 -1.07 4.07 0.03
C ILE A 53 -1.79 2.79 0.44
N SER A 54 -2.20 2.68 1.72
CA SER A 54 -2.94 1.52 2.22
C SER A 54 -4.25 1.32 1.48
N LEU A 55 -4.98 2.40 1.22
CA LEU A 55 -6.26 2.36 0.52
C LEU A 55 -6.10 1.90 -0.94
N PHE A 56 -5.14 2.46 -1.69
CA PHE A 56 -4.90 2.03 -3.07
C PHE A 56 -4.39 0.60 -3.15
N ASN A 57 -3.45 0.20 -2.27
CA ASN A 57 -2.95 -1.17 -2.23
C ASN A 57 -4.08 -2.17 -1.91
N ALA A 58 -4.97 -1.83 -0.99
CA ALA A 58 -6.12 -2.68 -0.68
C ALA A 58 -7.09 -2.80 -1.88
N VAL A 59 -7.33 -1.71 -2.62
CA VAL A 59 -8.16 -1.76 -3.85
C VAL A 59 -7.53 -2.63 -4.92
N PHE A 60 -6.23 -2.48 -5.15
CA PHE A 60 -5.51 -3.27 -6.15
C PHE A 60 -5.48 -4.75 -5.76
N ALA A 61 -5.16 -5.07 -4.51
CA ALA A 61 -5.19 -6.44 -3.99
C ALA A 61 -6.58 -7.05 -4.10
N PHE A 62 -7.62 -6.31 -3.70
CA PHE A 62 -9.00 -6.80 -3.81
C PHE A 62 -9.37 -7.09 -5.26
N LYS A 63 -9.05 -6.20 -6.21
CA LYS A 63 -9.32 -6.44 -7.63
C LYS A 63 -8.54 -7.61 -8.21
N GLN A 64 -7.31 -7.82 -7.77
CA GLN A 64 -6.45 -8.88 -8.27
C GLN A 64 -6.86 -10.26 -7.76
N TYR A 65 -7.21 -10.38 -6.48
CA TYR A 65 -7.44 -11.67 -5.82
C TYR A 65 -8.92 -12.01 -5.63
N ALA A 66 -9.85 -11.05 -5.78
CA ALA A 66 -11.27 -11.35 -5.63
C ALA A 66 -11.81 -12.23 -6.78
N PRO A 67 -12.71 -13.18 -6.49
CA PRO A 67 -13.41 -13.94 -7.52
C PRO A 67 -14.28 -13.03 -8.39
N ARG A 68 -14.38 -13.35 -9.68
CA ARG A 68 -15.23 -12.61 -10.66
C ARG A 68 -16.69 -12.45 -10.20
N LYS A 69 -17.21 -13.38 -9.39
CA LYS A 69 -18.57 -13.31 -8.83
C LYS A 69 -18.77 -12.14 -7.86
N LEU A 70 -17.69 -11.63 -7.27
CA LEU A 70 -17.70 -10.48 -6.34
C LEU A 70 -17.32 -9.16 -7.03
N ASN A 71 -17.42 -9.06 -8.37
CA ASN A 71 -17.14 -7.82 -9.09
C ASN A 71 -17.98 -6.64 -8.60
N LEU A 72 -19.24 -6.87 -8.22
CA LEU A 72 -20.08 -5.81 -7.63
C LEU A 72 -19.44 -5.23 -6.35
N LEU A 73 -18.93 -6.11 -5.48
CA LEU A 73 -18.26 -5.71 -4.26
C LEU A 73 -16.95 -4.97 -4.56
N ALA A 74 -16.22 -5.37 -5.61
CA ALA A 74 -15.03 -4.66 -6.08
C ALA A 74 -15.36 -3.24 -6.56
N HIS A 75 -16.48 -3.04 -7.26
CA HIS A 75 -16.95 -1.72 -7.66
C HIS A 75 -17.36 -0.87 -6.45
N LEU A 76 -18.11 -1.43 -5.50
CA LEU A 76 -18.48 -0.74 -4.26
C LEU A 76 -17.24 -0.32 -3.46
N TYR A 77 -16.26 -1.21 -3.33
CA TYR A 77 -15.01 -0.91 -2.64
C TYR A 77 -14.22 0.20 -3.36
N THR A 78 -14.13 0.13 -4.70
CA THR A 78 -13.51 1.20 -5.50
C THR A 78 -14.20 2.54 -5.28
N PHE A 79 -15.54 2.57 -5.26
CA PHE A 79 -16.31 3.78 -5.03
C PHE A 79 -16.10 4.34 -3.62
N ALA A 80 -16.14 3.48 -2.60
CA ALA A 80 -15.84 3.85 -1.22
C ALA A 80 -14.42 4.43 -1.08
N SER A 81 -13.45 3.86 -1.80
CA SER A 81 -12.07 4.38 -1.87
C SER A 81 -11.99 5.77 -2.51
N VAL A 82 -12.74 6.03 -3.58
CA VAL A 82 -12.83 7.38 -4.16
C VAL A 82 -13.41 8.37 -3.16
N ILE A 83 -14.50 8.01 -2.46
CA ILE A 83 -15.08 8.84 -1.40
C ILE A 83 -14.05 9.12 -0.31
N ALA A 84 -13.32 8.09 0.15
CA ALA A 84 -12.31 8.24 1.18
C ALA A 84 -11.20 9.21 0.75
N VAL A 85 -10.74 9.14 -0.51
CA VAL A 85 -9.77 10.10 -1.05
C VAL A 85 -10.32 11.53 -1.05
N VAL A 86 -11.58 11.71 -1.45
CA VAL A 86 -12.23 13.03 -1.41
C VAL A 86 -12.32 13.54 0.03
N CYS A 87 -12.71 12.70 0.99
CA CYS A 87 -12.75 13.05 2.41
C CYS A 87 -11.36 13.44 2.96
N ILE A 88 -10.29 12.75 2.54
CA ILE A 88 -8.91 13.08 2.91
C ILE A 88 -8.51 14.47 2.38
N LEU A 89 -8.89 14.80 1.15
CA LEU A 89 -8.65 16.12 0.56
C LEU A 89 -9.47 17.21 1.27
N LEU A 90 -10.74 16.93 1.60
CA LEU A 90 -11.61 17.86 2.32
C LEU A 90 -11.15 18.11 3.75
N ALA A 91 -10.53 17.13 4.40
CA ALA A 91 -9.94 17.28 5.73
C ALA A 91 -8.77 18.30 5.75
N ARG A 92 -8.27 18.72 4.57
CA ARG A 92 -7.14 19.65 4.38
C ARG A 92 -5.87 19.24 5.15
N LYS A 93 -5.75 17.96 5.52
CA LYS A 93 -4.58 17.39 6.20
C LYS A 93 -3.49 16.98 5.22
N HIS A 94 -3.86 16.74 3.97
CA HIS A 94 -2.96 16.31 2.91
C HIS A 94 -3.25 17.12 1.65
N TYR A 95 -2.20 17.46 0.92
CA TYR A 95 -2.32 18.13 -0.36
C TYR A 95 -2.69 17.11 -1.45
N THR A 96 -3.25 17.60 -2.56
CA THR A 96 -3.54 16.77 -3.74
C THR A 96 -2.29 16.05 -4.27
N ILE A 97 -1.11 16.66 -4.11
CA ILE A 97 0.16 16.06 -4.49
C ILE A 97 0.51 14.82 -3.64
N ASP A 98 0.15 14.80 -2.36
CA ASP A 98 0.38 13.66 -1.46
C ASP A 98 -0.46 12.45 -1.90
N VAL A 99 -1.69 12.70 -2.38
CA VAL A 99 -2.58 11.68 -2.96
C VAL A 99 -2.01 11.15 -4.27
N LEU A 100 -1.52 12.03 -5.14
CA LEU A 100 -0.93 11.65 -6.42
C LEU A 100 0.33 10.80 -6.22
N PHE A 101 1.23 11.20 -5.33
CA PHE A 101 2.41 10.41 -4.99
C PHE A 101 2.03 9.06 -4.38
N GLY A 102 1.06 9.03 -3.46
CA GLY A 102 0.54 7.78 -2.90
C GLY A 102 0.02 6.82 -3.98
N TYR A 103 -0.78 7.33 -4.92
CA TYR A 103 -1.27 6.56 -6.06
C TYR A 103 -0.13 6.03 -6.95
N LEU A 104 0.84 6.88 -7.30
CA LEU A 104 1.98 6.50 -8.15
C LEU A 104 2.84 5.44 -7.49
N VAL A 105 3.15 5.59 -6.21
CA VAL A 105 3.94 4.62 -5.45
C VAL A 105 3.19 3.29 -5.32
N SER A 106 1.92 3.31 -4.91
CA SER A 106 1.11 2.10 -4.80
C SER A 106 0.98 1.37 -6.12
N SER A 107 0.62 2.09 -7.18
CA SER A 107 0.43 1.49 -8.51
C SER A 107 1.75 0.94 -9.04
N ARG A 108 2.84 1.71 -8.97
CA ARG A 108 4.15 1.26 -9.46
C ARG A 108 4.66 0.04 -8.71
N THR A 109 4.59 0.03 -7.39
CA THR A 109 5.03 -1.11 -6.57
C THR A 109 4.17 -2.34 -6.86
N PHE A 110 2.84 -2.20 -6.85
CA PHE A 110 1.93 -3.32 -7.07
C PHE A 110 2.14 -4.00 -8.42
N TRP A 111 2.13 -3.22 -9.50
CA TRP A 111 2.26 -3.76 -10.86
C TRP A 111 3.66 -4.29 -11.17
N THR A 112 4.70 -3.63 -10.64
CA THR A 112 6.07 -4.12 -10.80
C THR A 112 6.24 -5.47 -10.10
N TYR A 113 5.72 -5.62 -8.87
CA TYR A 113 5.75 -6.90 -8.15
C TYR A 113 5.06 -8.00 -8.95
N HIS A 114 3.80 -7.78 -9.35
CA HIS A 114 2.99 -8.81 -10.02
C HIS A 114 3.54 -9.18 -11.39
N SER A 115 4.12 -8.20 -12.10
CA SER A 115 4.79 -8.45 -13.39
C SER A 115 6.04 -9.30 -13.20
N LEU A 116 6.88 -8.98 -12.22
CA LEU A 116 8.10 -9.73 -11.92
C LEU A 116 7.80 -11.11 -11.37
N GLN A 117 6.82 -11.25 -10.48
CA GLN A 117 6.34 -12.54 -9.98
C GLN A 117 5.90 -13.42 -11.15
N ASN A 118 5.10 -12.89 -12.08
CA ASN A 118 4.66 -13.66 -13.24
C ASN A 118 5.84 -14.05 -14.14
N SER A 119 6.79 -13.16 -14.39
CA SER A 119 7.98 -13.50 -15.18
C SER A 119 8.91 -14.49 -14.46
N TYR A 120 9.00 -14.43 -13.13
CA TYR A 120 9.79 -15.37 -12.32
C TYR A 120 9.27 -16.80 -12.45
N HIS A 121 7.96 -17.01 -12.31
CA HIS A 121 7.33 -18.32 -12.45
C HIS A 121 7.26 -18.86 -13.88
N ASN A 122 7.56 -18.02 -14.88
CA ASN A 122 7.67 -18.42 -16.29
C ASN A 122 9.14 -18.45 -16.77
N ASP A 123 10.12 -18.36 -15.86
CA ASP A 123 11.56 -18.35 -16.17
C ASP A 123 12.01 -17.24 -17.15
N ASP A 124 11.25 -16.14 -17.22
CA ASP A 124 11.42 -15.04 -18.20
C ASP A 124 11.75 -13.69 -17.52
N MET A 125 12.31 -13.71 -16.29
CA MET A 125 12.55 -12.49 -15.51
C MET A 125 13.52 -11.52 -16.20
N GLU A 126 14.56 -12.02 -16.87
CA GLU A 126 15.54 -11.19 -17.59
C GLU A 126 14.94 -10.47 -18.80
N LYS A 127 13.90 -11.04 -19.43
CA LYS A 127 13.21 -10.42 -20.57
C LYS A 127 12.29 -9.28 -20.14
N ASN A 128 11.89 -9.26 -18.87
CA ASN A 128 11.01 -8.23 -18.35
C ASN A 128 11.79 -6.95 -18.07
N ALA A 129 11.47 -5.84 -18.74
CA ALA A 129 12.14 -4.55 -18.53
C ALA A 129 12.01 -4.05 -17.07
N LEU A 130 10.99 -4.50 -16.34
CA LEU A 130 10.79 -4.15 -14.94
C LEU A 130 11.81 -4.82 -14.00
N SER A 131 12.59 -5.79 -14.47
CA SER A 131 13.65 -6.46 -13.70
C SER A 131 14.80 -5.50 -13.34
N GLN A 132 14.93 -4.39 -14.08
CA GLN A 132 15.89 -3.32 -13.79
C GLN A 132 15.49 -2.47 -12.56
N SER A 133 14.32 -2.70 -11.97
CA SER A 133 13.91 -2.01 -10.75
C SER A 133 14.87 -2.33 -9.59
N CYS A 134 15.25 -1.33 -8.79
CA CYS A 134 16.25 -1.48 -7.72
C CYS A 134 15.91 -2.52 -6.65
N TRP A 135 14.66 -2.95 -6.57
CA TRP A 135 14.14 -3.90 -5.59
C TRP A 135 13.68 -5.22 -6.22
N SER A 136 13.98 -5.46 -7.50
CA SER A 136 13.62 -6.70 -8.21
C SER A 136 14.23 -7.95 -7.57
N TRP A 137 15.40 -7.81 -6.93
CA TRP A 137 16.10 -8.87 -6.20
C TRP A 137 15.28 -9.48 -5.04
N ILE A 138 14.27 -8.76 -4.54
CA ILE A 138 13.41 -9.24 -3.46
C ILE A 138 12.40 -10.28 -3.98
N VAL A 139 12.01 -10.21 -5.26
CA VAL A 139 10.95 -11.07 -5.82
C VAL A 139 11.33 -12.57 -5.79
N PRO A 140 12.54 -12.98 -6.23
CA PRO A 140 12.96 -14.38 -6.10
C PRO A 140 12.98 -14.88 -4.65
N TYR A 141 13.23 -14.01 -3.67
CA TYR A 141 13.21 -14.38 -2.25
C TYR A 141 11.79 -14.69 -1.77
N PHE A 142 10.79 -13.88 -2.16
CA PHE A 142 9.40 -14.11 -1.77
C PHE A 142 8.72 -15.24 -2.54
N GLU A 143 9.08 -15.44 -3.81
CA GLU A 143 8.38 -16.40 -4.68
C GLU A 143 9.02 -17.80 -4.70
N LYS A 144 10.18 -18.00 -4.05
CA LYS A 144 10.90 -19.28 -4.03
C LYS A 144 10.03 -20.47 -3.59
N ASP A 145 9.20 -20.27 -2.57
CA ASP A 145 8.33 -21.31 -2.00
C ASP A 145 6.85 -21.11 -2.38
N ALA A 146 6.55 -20.09 -3.20
CA ALA A 146 5.19 -19.76 -3.59
C ALA A 146 4.75 -20.61 -4.79
N PRO A 147 3.48 -21.05 -4.86
CA PRO A 147 2.97 -21.71 -6.04
C PRO A 147 2.86 -20.72 -7.20
N PRO A 148 3.03 -21.17 -8.45
CA PRO A 148 2.94 -20.31 -9.61
C PRO A 148 1.54 -19.67 -9.79
N PRO A 149 1.45 -18.49 -10.44
CA PRO A 149 0.23 -17.68 -10.55
C PRO A 149 -0.99 -18.44 -11.08
N HIS A 150 -0.77 -19.36 -12.02
CA HIS A 150 -1.83 -20.14 -12.66
C HIS A 150 -2.54 -21.12 -11.71
N LEU A 151 -1.95 -21.43 -10.55
CA LEU A 151 -2.58 -22.27 -9.52
C LEU A 151 -3.50 -21.47 -8.59
N PHE A 152 -3.43 -20.13 -8.59
CA PHE A 152 -4.36 -19.30 -7.82
C PHE A 152 -5.70 -19.22 -8.55
N LEU A 153 -6.59 -20.15 -8.22
CA LEU A 153 -7.95 -20.18 -8.77
C LEU A 153 -8.84 -19.02 -8.28
N ASN A 154 -8.34 -18.14 -7.40
CA ASN A 154 -9.06 -17.01 -6.78
C ASN A 154 -10.51 -17.38 -6.40
N ARG A 155 -10.70 -18.58 -5.85
CA ARG A 155 -12.00 -19.09 -5.41
C ARG A 155 -12.15 -18.89 -3.92
N LEU A 156 -13.33 -18.42 -3.50
CA LEU A 156 -13.69 -18.38 -2.10
C LEU A 156 -13.95 -19.82 -1.61
N ALA A 157 -13.05 -20.34 -0.77
CA ALA A 157 -13.28 -21.59 -0.05
C ALA A 157 -13.94 -21.26 1.29
N TRP A 158 -15.19 -21.70 1.48
CA TRP A 158 -15.85 -21.60 2.78
C TRP A 158 -15.32 -22.69 3.74
N PRO A 159 -15.16 -22.38 5.04
CA PRO A 159 -14.79 -23.38 6.03
C PRO A 159 -15.78 -24.55 6.05
N SER A 160 -15.27 -25.74 6.35
CA SER A 160 -16.01 -27.02 6.30
C SER A 160 -17.24 -27.07 7.21
N SER A 161 -17.33 -26.18 8.20
CA SER A 161 -18.46 -26.01 9.12
C SER A 161 -19.67 -25.28 8.51
N CYS A 162 -19.56 -24.71 7.30
CA CYS A 162 -20.66 -23.99 6.67
C CYS A 162 -21.67 -24.91 5.95
N PRO A 163 -22.98 -24.59 6.00
CA PRO A 163 -24.03 -25.40 5.36
C PRO A 163 -23.76 -25.60 3.87
N GLN A 164 -23.83 -26.86 3.40
CA GLN A 164 -23.54 -27.25 2.01
C GLN A 164 -24.34 -26.47 0.95
N ARG A 165 -25.53 -25.96 1.33
CA ARG A 165 -26.41 -25.16 0.46
C ARG A 165 -25.79 -23.81 0.06
N ILE A 166 -25.02 -23.20 0.97
CA ILE A 166 -24.27 -21.96 0.69
C ILE A 166 -23.02 -22.29 -0.12
N ARG A 167 -22.34 -23.40 0.21
CA ARG A 167 -21.15 -23.87 -0.50
C ARG A 167 -21.41 -24.12 -1.99
N ARG A 168 -22.53 -24.75 -2.37
CA ARG A 168 -22.88 -25.02 -3.78
C ARG A 168 -23.30 -23.76 -4.57
N ARG A 169 -23.82 -22.73 -3.90
CA ARG A 169 -24.30 -21.50 -4.55
C ARG A 169 -23.15 -20.56 -4.93
N TRP A 170 -22.03 -20.64 -4.19
CA TRP A 170 -20.89 -19.73 -4.33
C TRP A 170 -19.60 -20.38 -4.84
N ALA A 171 -19.48 -21.72 -4.83
CA ALA A 171 -18.38 -22.48 -5.49
C ALA A 171 -18.34 -22.29 -7.02
#